data_AF-A0A7K3Y945-F1
#
_entry.id   AF-A0A7K3Y945-F1
#
_cell.length_a   1.000
_cell.length_b   1.000
_cell.length_c   1.000
_cell.angle_alpha   90.00
_cell.angle_beta   90.00
_cell.angle_gamma   90.00
#
_symmetry.space_group_name_H-M   'P 1'
#
loop_
_entity.id
_entity.type
_entity.pdbx_description
1 polymer ?
#
loop_
_entity_poly.entity_id
_entity_poly.type
_entity_poly.pdbx_seq_one_letter_code
_entity_poly.pdbx_strand_id
1 'polypeptide(L)' 'CGTCAGTCPVRAITMEYGRPNINRDLCIKCGACYAQCPRSWFNFDVMNNYEAIMNAIKGAME' A
#
# COMPACT_ATOMS: atom_id res chain seq x y z
N CYS A 1 -8.85 6.11 1.31
CA CYS A 1 -8.71 4.82 2.03
C CYS A 1 -7.77 4.90 3.23
N GLY A 2 -6.67 5.66 3.15
CA GLY A 2 -5.73 5.79 4.28
C GLY A 2 -4.58 4.77 4.27
N THR A 3 -4.47 3.91 3.24
CA THR A 3 -3.38 2.93 3.11
C THR A 3 -1.99 3.58 3.17
N CYS A 4 -1.83 4.77 2.59
CA CYS A 4 -0.59 5.54 2.64
C CYS A 4 -0.16 5.92 4.07
N ALA A 5 -1.11 6.23 4.96
CA ALA A 5 -0.83 6.48 6.37
C ALA A 5 -0.44 5.19 7.11
N GLY A 6 -1.16 4.09 6.84
CA GLY A 6 -0.90 2.79 7.49
C GLY A 6 0.44 2.15 7.09
N THR A 7 0.90 2.34 5.86
CA THR A 7 2.17 1.76 5.37
C THR A 7 3.40 2.58 5.76
N CYS A 8 3.25 3.84 6.16
CA CYS A 8 4.40 4.71 6.41
C CYS A 8 5.18 4.23 7.66
N PRO A 9 6.42 3.73 7.53
CA PRO A 9 7.15 3.13 8.65
C PRO A 9 7.53 4.14 9.72
N VAL A 10 7.67 5.41 9.32
CA VAL A 10 8.05 6.55 10.19
C VAL A 10 6.84 7.40 10.56
N ARG A 11 5.62 6.96 10.22
CA ARG A 11 4.36 7.67 10.53
C ARG A 11 4.34 9.14 10.10
N ALA A 12 4.98 9.46 8.98
CA ALA A 12 5.05 10.81 8.43
C ALA A 12 3.74 11.28 7.76
N ILE A 13 2.71 10.44 7.69
CA ILE A 13 1.46 10.73 6.97
C ILE A 13 0.27 10.64 7.92
N THR A 14 -0.52 11.70 8.01
CA THR A 14 -1.82 11.75 8.70
C THR A 14 -2.95 11.87 7.69
N MET A 15 -4.19 11.60 8.12
CA MET A 15 -5.38 11.75 7.27
C MET A 15 -6.23 12.90 7.81
N GLU A 16 -6.38 13.98 7.02
CA GLU A 16 -7.14 15.17 7.36
C GLU A 16 -8.26 15.37 6.33
N TYR A 17 -9.51 15.41 6.79
CA TYR A 17 -10.69 15.53 5.91
C TYR A 17 -10.70 14.53 4.75
N GLY A 18 -10.24 13.30 5.00
CA GLY A 18 -10.16 12.23 4.00
C GLY A 18 -8.99 12.33 3.03
N ARG A 19 -8.07 13.29 3.20
CA ARG A 19 -6.88 13.49 2.37
C ARG A 19 -5.60 13.26 3.17
N PRO A 20 -4.52 12.74 2.55
CA PRO A 20 -3.24 12.58 3.23
C PRO A 20 -2.55 13.94 3.41
N ASN A 21 -2.08 14.21 4.63
CA ASN A 21 -1.14 15.29 4.96
C ASN A 21 0.22 14.66 5.28
N ILE A 22 1.31 15.19 4.73
CA ILE A 22 2.66 14.59 4.81
C ILE A 22 3.61 15.55 5.52
N ASN A 23 4.14 15.13 6.66
CA ASN A 23 5.29 15.78 7.28
C ASN A 23 6.58 15.39 6.53
N ARG A 24 7.15 16.34 5.79
CA ARG A 24 8.32 16.10 4.95
C ARG A 24 9.62 15.95 5.73
N ASP A 25 9.69 16.47 6.95
CA ASP A 25 10.89 16.39 7.79
C ASP A 25 11.05 14.98 8.40
N LEU A 26 9.93 14.30 8.69
CA LEU A 26 9.92 12.90 9.11
C LEU A 26 10.09 11.92 7.94
N CYS A 27 9.87 12.37 6.70
CA CYS A 27 9.84 11.49 5.53
C CYS A 27 11.25 11.03 5.12
N ILE A 28 11.50 9.72 5.23
CA ILE A 28 12.76 9.08 4.80
C ILE A 28 12.82 8.75 3.30
N LYS A 29 11.86 9.23 2.51
CA LYS A 29 11.80 9.06 1.03
C LYS A 29 11.82 7.61 0.53
N CYS A 30 11.24 6.67 1.28
CA CYS A 30 11.22 5.24 0.91
C CYS A 30 10.22 4.85 -0.20
N GLY A 31 9.25 5.70 -0.53
CA GLY A 31 8.27 5.44 -1.60
C GLY A 31 7.13 4.47 -1.26
N ALA A 32 7.13 3.84 -0.08
CA ALA A 32 6.12 2.83 0.30
C ALA A 32 4.67 3.35 0.21
N CYS A 33 4.42 4.61 0.57
CA CYS A 33 3.10 5.23 0.51
C CYS A 33 2.52 5.29 -0.91
N TYR A 34 3.37 5.44 -1.94
CA TYR A 34 2.96 5.42 -3.33
C TYR A 34 2.77 3.98 -3.84
N ALA A 35 3.71 3.08 -3.52
CA ALA A 35 3.66 1.68 -3.94
C ALA A 35 2.40 0.95 -3.43
N GLN A 36 1.96 1.25 -2.21
CA GLN A 36 0.78 0.64 -1.60
C GLN A 36 -0.53 1.39 -1.90
N CYS A 37 -0.49 2.51 -2.63
CA CYS A 37 -1.71 3.24 -2.96
C CYS A 37 -2.52 2.43 -4.00
N PRO A 38 -3.74 1.97 -3.71
CA PRO A 38 -4.55 1.23 -4.70
C PRO A 38 -4.96 2.11 -5.90
N ARG A 39 -4.66 3.42 -5.88
CA ARG A 39 -4.89 4.31 -7.00
C ARG A 39 -3.65 4.58 -7.85
N SER A 40 -2.45 4.19 -7.41
CA SER A 40 -1.22 4.29 -8.22
C SER A 40 -1.16 3.17 -9.24
N TRP A 41 -1.27 1.91 -8.79
CA TRP A 41 -1.35 0.73 -9.62
C TRP A 41 -2.41 -0.21 -9.05
N PHE A 42 -3.36 -0.61 -9.89
CA PHE A 42 -4.33 -1.65 -9.55
C PHE A 42 -4.63 -2.48 -10.80
N ASN A 43 -4.05 -3.66 -10.89
CA ASN A 43 -4.32 -4.57 -12.01
C ASN A 43 -5.51 -5.45 -11.65
N PHE A 44 -6.66 -5.20 -12.29
CA PHE A 44 -7.88 -5.94 -12.01
C PHE A 44 -7.77 -7.42 -12.37
N ASP A 45 -7.03 -7.78 -13.42
CA ASP A 45 -6.85 -9.18 -13.84
C ASP A 45 -6.13 -10.00 -12.77
N VAL A 46 -5.15 -9.41 -12.09
CA VAL A 46 -4.42 -10.05 -10.99
C VAL A 46 -5.27 -10.04 -9.71
N MET A 47 -5.82 -8.88 -9.34
CA MET A 47 -6.51 -8.72 -8.05
C MET A 47 -7.81 -9.54 -7.97
N ASN A 48 -8.55 -9.69 -9.06
CA ASN A 48 -9.76 -10.50 -9.10
C ASN A 48 -9.47 -12.00 -8.94
N ASN A 49 -8.24 -12.44 -9.22
CA ASN A 49 -7.79 -13.83 -9.09
C ASN A 49 -7.02 -14.10 -7.78
N TYR A 50 -7.21 -13.25 -6.76
CA TYR A 50 -6.47 -13.31 -5.49
C TYR A 50 -6.44 -14.71 -4.86
N GLU A 51 -7.58 -15.39 -4.77
CA GLU A 51 -7.66 -16.72 -4.13
C GLU A 51 -6.81 -17.77 -4.87
N ALA A 52 -6.91 -17.81 -6.20
CA ALA A 52 -6.16 -18.75 -7.03
C ALA A 52 -4.65 -18.50 -6.93
N ILE A 53 -4.23 -17.23 -7.00
CA ILE A 53 -2.82 -16.83 -6.90
C ILE A 53 -2.27 -17.18 -5.51
N MET A 54 -3.00 -16.89 -4.44
CA MET A 54 -2.54 -17.16 -3.08
C MET A 54 -2.45 -18.66 -2.79
N ASN A 55 -3.36 -19.47 -3.33
CA ASN A 55 -3.26 -20.93 -3.21
C ASN A 55 -2.04 -21.48 -3.96
N ALA A 56 -1.75 -20.97 -5.16
CA ALA A 56 -0.56 -21.33 -5.91
C ALA A 56 0.74 -20.94 -5.17
N ILE A 57 0.79 -19.76 -4.56
CA ILE A 57 1.94 -19.32 -3.74
C ILE A 57 2.14 -20.24 -2.54
N LYS A 58 1.07 -20.57 -1.80
CA LYS A 58 1.16 -21.48 -0.64
C LYS A 58 1.70 -22.85 -1.04
N GLY A 59 1.16 -23.43 -2.12
CA GLY A 59 1.63 -24.74 -2.60
C GLY A 59 3.07 -24.75 -3.12
N ALA A 60 3.66 -23.59 -3.44
CA ALA A 60 5.06 -23.48 -3.85
C ALA A 60 6.02 -23.24 -2.67
N MET A 61 5.49 -22.88 -1.50
CA MET A 61 6.27 -22.61 -0.28
C MET A 61 6.28 -23.79 0.71
N GLU A 62 5.40 -24.78 0.49
CA GLU A 62 5.36 -26.08 1.17
C GLU A 62 6.26 -27.10 0.45
#